data_AF-K2JQY5-F1
#
_entry.id   AF-K2JQY5-F1
#
_cell.length_a   1.000
_cell.length_b   1.000
_cell.length_c   1.000
_cell.angle_alpha   90.00
_cell.angle_beta   90.00
_cell.angle_gamma   90.00
#
_symmetry.space_group_name_H-M   'P 1'
#
loop_
_entity.id
_entity.type
_entity.pdbx_description
1 polymer ?
#
loop_
_entity_poly.entity_id
_entity_poly.type
_entity_poly.pdbx_seq_one_letter_code
_entity_poly.pdbx_strand_id
1 'polypeptide(L)'
;MGIIGRLFAVIFGDGRNLVKDTAEVFFENKEAGAVREANYRSSAMQQFAAEFAVERKGAFDRLMDALNRVPRPLMAFGTIGLCVSAMVDPLWFASRMQGIALIPEPLWWLLGTIVSFYFGARYQVKSQEFQRSVAATVAQAPIVTANIAALKALEAGAQGQGVPPVASHPSWEAKPIYVPGAEAENPALEAWKGGRNE
;
A
#
# COMPACT_ATOMS: atom_id res chain seq x y z
N MET A 1 -68.45 -27.05 -0.27
CA MET A 1 -67.15 -26.35 -0.38
C MET A 1 -66.05 -27.40 -0.36
N GLY A 2 -65.48 -27.70 -1.53
CA GLY A 2 -64.96 -29.02 -1.88
C GLY A 2 -63.58 -29.39 -1.33
N ILE A 3 -63.41 -30.68 -1.06
CA ILE A 3 -62.18 -31.36 -0.61
C ILE A 3 -61.03 -31.15 -1.62
N ILE A 4 -61.35 -30.96 -2.90
CA ILE A 4 -60.40 -30.61 -3.98
C ILE A 4 -59.67 -29.29 -3.72
N GLY A 5 -60.34 -28.27 -3.15
CA GLY A 5 -59.69 -27.01 -2.78
C GLY A 5 -58.69 -27.17 -1.63
N ARG A 6 -58.92 -28.15 -0.75
CA ARG A 6 -58.05 -28.45 0.40
C ARG A 6 -56.81 -29.24 -0.02
N LEU A 7 -56.93 -30.11 -1.03
CA LEU A 7 -55.79 -30.83 -1.60
C LEU A 7 -54.89 -29.90 -2.42
N PHE A 8 -55.48 -28.98 -3.21
CA PHE A 8 -54.73 -27.94 -3.89
C PHE A 8 -54.06 -26.96 -2.93
N ALA A 9 -54.69 -26.62 -1.80
CA ALA A 9 -54.06 -25.79 -0.77
C ALA A 9 -52.93 -26.50 0.00
N VAL A 10 -52.91 -27.84 0.07
CA VAL A 10 -51.78 -28.57 0.67
C VAL A 10 -50.60 -28.67 -0.30
N ILE A 11 -50.87 -28.75 -1.60
CA ILE A 11 -49.83 -28.83 -2.64
C ILE A 11 -49.28 -27.44 -3.02
N PHE A 12 -50.12 -26.39 -2.97
CA PHE A 12 -49.78 -25.04 -3.44
C PHE A 12 -49.98 -23.93 -2.40
N GLY A 13 -50.46 -24.23 -1.20
CA GLY A 13 -51.00 -23.23 -0.27
C GLY A 13 -50.26 -23.04 1.04
N ASP A 14 -48.99 -23.40 1.13
CA ASP A 14 -48.13 -22.86 2.18
C ASP A 14 -46.90 -22.22 1.53
N GLY A 15 -46.79 -20.90 1.66
CA GLY A 15 -45.92 -19.98 0.92
C GLY A 15 -44.41 -20.16 1.09
N ARG A 16 -43.96 -21.39 1.33
CA ARG A 16 -42.57 -21.81 1.20
C ARG A 16 -42.36 -22.20 -0.25
N ASN A 17 -41.68 -21.33 -0.99
CA ASN A 17 -41.29 -21.58 -2.37
C ASN A 17 -40.36 -22.81 -2.45
N LEU A 18 -40.90 -24.02 -2.39
CA LEU A 18 -40.17 -25.27 -2.57
C LEU A 18 -39.46 -25.32 -3.93
N VAL A 19 -40.01 -24.62 -4.93
CA VAL A 19 -39.39 -24.45 -6.25
C VAL A 19 -38.16 -23.54 -6.18
N LYS A 20 -38.18 -22.49 -5.34
CA LYS A 20 -37.01 -21.62 -5.10
C LYS A 20 -35.95 -22.38 -4.31
N ASP A 21 -36.33 -23.08 -3.25
CA ASP A 21 -35.41 -23.85 -2.42
C ASP A 21 -34.77 -25.02 -3.20
N THR A 22 -35.51 -25.66 -4.12
CA THR A 22 -34.96 -26.72 -4.98
C THR A 22 -34.15 -26.15 -6.14
N ALA A 23 -34.52 -24.99 -6.71
CA ALA A 23 -33.74 -24.34 -7.77
C ALA A 23 -32.44 -23.72 -7.24
N GLU A 24 -32.42 -23.22 -5.99
CA GLU A 24 -31.20 -22.73 -5.32
C GLU A 24 -30.18 -23.85 -5.04
N VAL A 25 -30.61 -25.13 -5.03
CA VAL A 25 -29.72 -26.31 -4.95
C VAL A 25 -29.01 -26.59 -6.28
N PHE A 26 -29.58 -26.19 -7.43
CA PHE A 26 -29.00 -26.42 -8.76
C PHE A 26 -28.40 -25.17 -9.42
N PHE A 27 -28.82 -23.97 -9.01
CA PHE A 27 -28.30 -22.70 -9.52
C PHE A 27 -28.10 -21.72 -8.37
N GLU A 28 -26.88 -21.21 -8.20
CA GLU A 28 -26.58 -20.22 -7.18
C GLU A 28 -27.44 -18.96 -7.38
N ASN A 29 -28.12 -18.53 -6.32
CA ASN A 29 -28.82 -17.25 -6.30
C ASN A 29 -27.79 -16.12 -6.48
N LYS A 30 -27.76 -15.54 -7.68
CA LYS A 30 -26.79 -14.50 -8.07
C LYS A 30 -26.78 -13.30 -7.12
N GLU A 31 -27.91 -12.96 -6.52
CA GLU A 31 -28.00 -11.87 -5.54
C GLU A 31 -27.33 -12.26 -4.21
N ALA A 32 -27.57 -13.48 -3.73
CA ALA A 32 -26.93 -13.99 -2.52
C ALA A 32 -25.41 -14.19 -2.71
N GLY A 33 -24.98 -14.58 -3.92
CA GLY A 33 -23.57 -14.63 -4.32
C GLY A 33 -22.92 -13.24 -4.34
N ALA A 34 -23.58 -12.25 -4.96
CA ALA A 34 -23.12 -10.87 -5.01
C ALA A 34 -23.00 -10.24 -3.62
N VAL A 35 -23.94 -10.51 -2.71
CA VAL A 35 -23.88 -10.04 -1.33
C VAL A 35 -22.70 -10.68 -0.57
N ARG A 36 -22.45 -11.99 -0.76
CA ARG A 36 -21.28 -12.65 -0.15
C ARG A 36 -19.97 -12.05 -0.69
N GLU A 37 -19.86 -11.86 -1.99
CA GLU A 37 -18.67 -11.27 -2.61
C GLU A 37 -18.44 -9.84 -2.12
N ALA A 38 -19.48 -9.01 -2.06
CA ALA A 38 -19.40 -7.65 -1.52
C ALA A 38 -18.95 -7.65 -0.06
N ASN A 39 -19.48 -8.56 0.76
CA ASN A 39 -19.06 -8.71 2.16
C ASN A 39 -17.59 -9.12 2.26
N TYR A 40 -17.15 -10.13 1.51
CA TYR A 40 -15.73 -10.52 1.46
C TYR A 40 -14.82 -9.37 1.03
N ARG A 41 -15.22 -8.62 0.01
CA ARG A 41 -14.45 -7.46 -0.48
C ARG A 41 -14.38 -6.36 0.57
N SER A 42 -15.48 -6.09 1.27
CA SER A 42 -15.52 -5.09 2.34
C SER A 42 -14.65 -5.48 3.53
N SER A 43 -14.68 -6.74 3.95
CA SER A 43 -13.86 -7.27 5.05
C SER A 43 -12.38 -7.23 4.69
N ALA A 44 -12.03 -7.63 3.46
CA ALA A 44 -10.65 -7.53 2.96
C ALA A 44 -10.17 -6.07 2.96
N MET A 45 -10.98 -5.13 2.47
CA MET A 45 -10.62 -3.70 2.49
C MET A 45 -10.49 -3.12 3.89
N GLN A 46 -11.32 -3.53 4.84
CA GLN A 46 -11.20 -3.12 6.24
C GLN A 46 -9.95 -3.69 6.91
N GLN A 47 -9.63 -4.96 6.63
CA GLN A 47 -8.40 -5.57 7.13
C GLN A 47 -7.16 -4.89 6.52
N PHE A 48 -7.16 -4.63 5.21
CA PHE A 48 -6.13 -3.82 4.57
C PHE A 48 -6.03 -2.43 5.21
N ALA A 49 -7.14 -1.74 5.45
CA ALA A 49 -7.13 -0.43 6.10
C ALA A 49 -6.56 -0.49 7.53
N ALA A 50 -6.82 -1.57 8.26
CA ALA A 50 -6.31 -1.78 9.62
C ALA A 50 -4.82 -2.15 9.65
N GLU A 51 -4.35 -2.99 8.72
CA GLU A 51 -2.94 -3.39 8.62
C GLU A 51 -2.04 -2.26 8.11
N PHE A 52 -2.57 -1.39 7.24
CA PHE A 52 -1.84 -0.22 6.71
C PHE A 52 -2.14 1.08 7.46
N ALA A 53 -2.89 1.02 8.57
CA ALA A 53 -3.07 2.18 9.45
C ALA A 53 -1.70 2.56 10.04
N VAL A 54 -1.09 3.60 9.47
CA VAL A 54 0.16 4.16 9.98
C VAL A 54 -0.06 4.57 11.43
N GLU A 55 0.65 3.91 12.35
CA GLU A 55 0.63 4.22 13.77
C GLU A 55 0.97 5.71 13.94
N ARG A 56 -0.02 6.51 14.36
CA ARG A 56 0.16 7.94 14.60
C ARG A 56 1.02 8.10 15.86
N LYS A 57 2.34 8.09 15.68
CA LYS A 57 3.30 8.44 16.74
C LYS A 57 2.95 9.82 17.30
N GLY A 58 2.83 9.90 18.63
CA GLY A 58 2.49 11.12 19.34
C GLY A 58 3.55 12.21 19.16
N ALA A 59 3.21 13.46 19.49
CA ALA A 59 4.18 14.57 19.45
C ALA A 59 5.37 14.32 20.39
N PHE A 60 5.11 13.72 21.57
CA PHE A 60 6.14 13.32 22.52
C PHE A 60 7.09 12.25 21.95
N ASP A 61 6.54 11.22 21.30
CA ASP A 61 7.37 10.17 20.69
C ASP A 61 8.27 10.74 19.60
N ARG A 62 7.76 11.69 18.80
CA ARG A 62 8.55 12.38 17.77
C ARG A 62 9.65 13.25 18.37
N LEU A 63 9.37 13.94 19.47
CA LEU A 63 10.37 14.71 20.20
C LEU A 63 11.49 13.80 20.72
N MET A 64 11.12 12.70 21.37
CA MET A 64 12.08 11.72 21.88
C MET A 64 12.85 11.03 20.76
N ASP A 65 12.20 10.72 19.64
CA ASP A 65 12.89 10.20 18.45
C ASP A 65 13.85 11.23 17.86
N ALA A 66 13.49 12.52 17.82
CA ALA A 66 14.38 13.58 17.37
C ALA A 66 15.59 13.72 18.30
N LEU A 67 15.36 13.79 19.62
CA LEU A 67 16.43 13.89 20.61
C LEU A 67 17.41 12.71 20.53
N ASN A 68 16.89 11.49 20.33
CA ASN A 68 17.73 10.31 20.15
C ASN A 68 18.47 10.27 18.80
N ARG A 69 18.08 11.10 17.82
CA ARG A 69 18.75 11.22 16.51
C ARG A 69 19.77 12.35 16.45
N VAL A 70 19.71 13.32 17.38
CA VAL A 70 20.65 14.43 17.53
C VAL A 70 22.12 14.03 17.74
N PRO A 71 22.47 12.90 18.41
CA PRO A 71 23.86 12.53 18.64
C PRO A 71 24.69 12.41 17.35
N ARG A 72 24.13 11.86 16.27
CA ARG A 72 24.84 11.71 14.99
C ARG A 72 25.22 13.05 14.35
N PRO A 73 24.27 13.98 14.13
CA PRO A 73 24.57 15.34 13.70
C PRO A 73 25.56 16.06 14.62
N LEU A 74 25.39 15.94 15.94
CA LEU A 74 26.31 16.58 16.90
C LEU A 74 27.74 16.06 16.78
N MET A 75 27.94 14.76 16.59
CA MET A 75 29.29 14.23 16.36
C MET A 75 29.90 14.78 15.07
N ALA A 76 29.13 14.85 13.98
CA ALA A 76 29.62 15.37 12.70
C ALA A 76 29.94 16.88 12.77
N PHE A 77 29.03 17.69 13.33
CA PHE A 77 29.28 19.12 13.51
C PHE A 77 30.34 19.39 14.56
N GLY A 78 30.44 18.56 15.59
CA GLY A 78 31.46 18.63 16.63
C GLY A 78 32.85 18.38 16.09
N THR A 79 33.05 17.38 15.22
CA THR A 79 34.36 17.11 14.60
C THR A 79 34.76 18.23 13.63
N ILE A 80 33.83 18.71 12.79
CA ILE A 80 34.09 19.87 11.93
C ILE A 80 34.43 21.09 12.79
N GLY A 81 33.67 21.35 13.85
CA GLY A 81 33.91 22.43 14.79
C GLY A 81 35.28 22.35 15.48
N LEU A 82 35.71 21.14 15.86
CA LEU A 82 37.06 20.92 16.40
C LEU A 82 38.14 21.28 15.37
N CYS A 83 38.00 20.82 14.12
CA CYS A 83 38.93 21.17 13.04
C CYS A 83 39.00 22.68 12.81
N VAL A 84 37.85 23.36 12.79
CA VAL A 84 37.79 24.82 12.64
C VAL A 84 38.41 25.52 13.85
N SER A 85 38.11 25.07 15.08
CA SER A 85 38.65 25.67 16.30
C SER A 85 40.18 25.60 16.37
N ALA A 86 40.76 24.50 15.87
CA ALA A 86 42.21 24.34 15.80
C ALA A 86 42.87 25.33 14.83
N MET A 87 42.14 25.77 13.78
CA MET A 87 42.64 26.76 12.82
C MET A 87 42.41 28.21 13.28
N VAL A 88 41.30 28.47 13.97
CA VAL A 88 40.91 29.83 14.41
C VAL A 88 41.71 30.28 15.63
N ASP A 89 41.86 29.42 16.64
CA ASP A 89 42.64 29.71 17.85
C ASP A 89 43.44 28.47 18.29
N PRO A 90 44.65 28.27 17.73
CA PRO A 90 45.45 27.09 18.02
C PRO A 90 45.94 27.04 19.47
N LEU A 91 46.14 28.18 20.12
CA LEU A 91 46.65 28.23 21.49
C LEU A 91 45.55 27.80 22.48
N TRP A 92 44.34 28.30 22.29
CA TRP A 92 43.17 27.88 23.05
C TRP A 92 42.92 26.39 22.88
N PHE A 93 42.94 25.88 21.63
CA PHE A 93 42.75 24.46 21.33
C PHE A 93 43.81 23.58 22.02
N ALA A 94 45.09 23.92 21.89
CA ALA A 94 46.18 23.16 22.48
C ALA A 94 46.08 23.07 24.02
N SER A 95 45.67 24.15 24.69
CA SER A 95 45.49 24.14 26.14
C SER A 95 44.38 23.18 26.61
N ARG A 96 43.34 22.95 25.80
CA ARG A 96 42.27 21.99 26.12
C ARG A 96 42.67 20.56 25.79
N MET A 97 43.46 20.36 24.74
CA MET A 97 44.01 19.04 24.40
C MET A 97 44.95 18.49 25.48
N GLN A 98 45.62 19.36 26.25
CA GLN A 98 46.38 18.93 27.44
C GLN A 98 45.47 18.26 28.49
N GLY A 99 44.26 18.79 28.71
CA GLY A 99 43.29 18.16 29.62
C GLY A 99 42.81 16.80 29.12
N ILE A 100 42.60 16.65 27.81
CA ILE A 100 42.22 15.38 27.18
C ILE A 100 43.34 14.34 27.29
N ALA A 101 44.60 14.77 27.18
CA ALA A 101 45.77 13.90 27.31
C ALA A 101 45.94 13.32 28.72
N LEU A 102 45.39 13.97 29.75
CA LEU A 102 45.42 13.48 31.13
C LEU A 102 44.34 12.42 31.42
N ILE A 103 43.41 12.17 30.50
CA ILE A 103 42.37 11.17 30.68
C ILE A 103 43.01 9.77 30.69
N PRO A 104 42.85 8.98 31.76
CA PRO A 104 43.38 7.62 31.82
C PRO A 104 42.90 6.73 30.67
N GLU A 105 43.78 5.88 30.16
CA GLU A 105 43.47 4.93 29.08
C GLU A 105 42.21 4.07 29.35
N PRO A 106 41.95 3.55 30.57
CA PRO A 106 40.74 2.77 30.83
C PRO A 106 39.43 3.55 30.61
N LEU A 107 39.43 4.87 30.80
CA LEU A 107 38.24 5.69 30.58
C LEU A 107 37.92 5.84 29.08
N TRP A 108 38.95 5.85 28.22
CA TRP A 108 38.76 5.82 26.78
C TRP A 108 38.10 4.52 26.32
N TRP A 109 38.54 3.39 26.87
CA TRP A 109 37.91 2.10 26.63
C TRP A 109 36.45 2.09 27.09
N LEU A 110 36.18 2.58 28.30
CA LEU A 110 34.81 2.66 28.83
C LEU A 110 33.89 3.52 27.95
N LEU A 111 34.36 4.70 27.53
CA LEU A 111 33.62 5.57 26.62
C LEU A 111 33.30 4.84 25.31
N GLY A 112 34.31 4.20 24.71
CA GLY A 112 34.15 3.40 23.49
C GLY A 112 33.13 2.28 23.65
N THR A 113 33.15 1.56 24.77
CA THR A 113 32.18 0.50 25.08
C THR A 113 30.76 1.04 25.23
N ILE A 114 30.54 2.12 25.98
CA ILE A 114 29.21 2.70 26.20
C ILE A 114 28.62 3.19 24.88
N VAL A 115 29.41 3.91 24.08
CA VAL A 115 29.00 4.41 22.76
C VAL A 115 28.69 3.25 21.81
N SER A 116 29.55 2.23 21.77
CA SER A 116 29.35 1.04 20.94
C SER A 116 28.09 0.28 21.33
N PHE A 117 27.80 0.15 22.62
CA PHE A 117 26.58 -0.49 23.10
C PHE A 117 25.33 0.30 22.71
N TYR A 118 25.33 1.62 22.93
CA TYR A 118 24.21 2.50 22.59
C TYR A 118 23.88 2.47 21.08
N PHE A 119 24.89 2.68 20.23
CA PHE A 119 24.66 2.69 18.78
C PHE A 119 24.54 1.29 18.19
N GLY A 120 25.21 0.28 18.77
CA GLY A 120 25.14 -1.11 18.34
C GLY A 120 23.74 -1.70 18.51
N ALA A 121 23.11 -1.48 19.66
CA ALA A 121 21.74 -1.95 19.91
C ALA A 121 20.73 -1.30 18.94
N ARG A 122 20.88 0.00 18.65
CA ARG A 122 19.98 0.70 17.72
C ARG A 122 20.18 0.28 16.27
N TYR A 123 21.41 -0.09 15.88
CA TYR A 123 21.67 -0.68 14.56
C TYR A 123 21.03 -2.07 14.42
N GLN A 124 21.04 -2.89 15.47
CA GLN A 124 20.41 -4.21 15.46
C GLN A 124 18.89 -4.12 15.22
N VAL A 125 18.20 -3.19 15.88
CA VAL A 125 16.76 -2.97 15.68
C VAL A 125 16.47 -2.61 14.22
N LYS A 126 17.25 -1.68 13.64
CA LYS A 126 17.06 -1.27 12.24
C LYS A 126 17.35 -2.40 11.24
N SER A 127 18.32 -3.26 11.54
CA SER A 127 18.60 -4.45 10.73
C SER A 127 17.44 -5.46 10.77
N GLN A 128 16.78 -5.63 11.91
CA GLN A 128 15.60 -6.48 12.02
C GLN A 128 14.40 -5.90 11.24
N GLU A 129 14.17 -4.58 11.32
CA GLU A 129 13.16 -3.89 10.49
C GLU A 129 13.44 -4.08 8.99
N PHE A 130 14.70 -3.95 8.57
CA PHE A 130 15.09 -4.19 7.19
C PHE A 130 14.83 -5.63 6.75
N GLN A 131 15.24 -6.62 7.55
CA GLN A 131 14.97 -8.03 7.27
C GLN A 131 13.47 -8.32 7.17
N ARG A 132 12.65 -7.75 8.07
CA ARG A 132 11.19 -7.86 8.01
C ARG A 132 10.61 -7.23 6.74
N SER A 133 11.11 -6.07 6.32
CA SER A 133 10.66 -5.40 5.09
C SER A 133 11.03 -6.19 3.81
N VAL A 134 12.22 -6.80 3.79
CA VAL A 134 12.65 -7.68 2.70
C VAL A 134 11.78 -8.93 2.67
N ALA A 135 11.52 -9.57 3.81
CA ALA A 135 10.64 -10.74 3.89
C ALA A 135 9.21 -10.43 3.41
N ALA A 136 8.65 -9.27 3.80
CA ALA A 136 7.33 -8.83 3.34
C ALA A 136 7.30 -8.58 1.83
N THR A 137 8.36 -7.96 1.28
CA THR A 137 8.48 -7.71 -0.17
C THR A 137 8.59 -9.02 -0.95
N VAL A 138 9.40 -9.97 -0.47
CA VAL A 138 9.55 -11.29 -1.08
C VAL A 138 8.23 -12.07 -1.03
N ALA A 139 7.47 -11.98 0.06
CA ALA A 139 6.16 -12.61 0.16
C ALA A 139 5.12 -12.05 -0.83
N GLN A 140 5.27 -10.79 -1.27
CA GLN A 140 4.40 -10.16 -2.28
C GLN A 140 4.82 -10.48 -3.73
N ALA A 141 6.06 -10.94 -3.95
CA ALA A 141 6.57 -11.29 -5.29
C ALA A 141 5.66 -12.24 -6.09
N PRO A 142 5.13 -13.36 -5.55
CA PRO A 142 4.23 -14.25 -6.31
C PRO A 142 2.88 -13.61 -6.65
N ILE A 143 2.39 -12.69 -5.81
CA ILE A 143 1.14 -11.96 -6.06
C ILE A 143 1.34 -10.97 -7.21
N VAL A 144 2.47 -10.26 -7.21
CA VAL A 144 2.82 -9.33 -8.29
C VAL A 144 3.02 -10.07 -9.61
N THR A 145 3.68 -11.22 -9.63
CA THR A 145 3.83 -12.02 -10.86
C THR A 145 2.50 -12.58 -11.36
N ALA A 146 1.62 -13.05 -10.47
CA ALA A 146 0.28 -13.49 -10.82
C ALA A 146 -0.57 -12.34 -11.41
N ASN A 147 -0.51 -11.15 -10.80
CA ASN A 147 -1.20 -9.97 -11.31
C ASN A 147 -0.66 -9.53 -12.69
N ILE A 148 0.67 -9.57 -12.88
CA ILE A 148 1.28 -9.29 -14.19
C ILE A 148 0.84 -10.32 -15.23
N ALA A 149 0.78 -11.61 -14.87
CA ALA A 149 0.30 -12.65 -15.77
C ALA A 149 -1.18 -12.47 -16.15
N ALA A 150 -2.02 -12.11 -15.17
CA ALA A 150 -3.43 -11.79 -15.41
C ALA A 150 -3.60 -10.56 -16.31
N LEU A 151 -2.81 -9.50 -16.10
CA LEU A 151 -2.81 -8.31 -16.96
C LEU A 151 -2.37 -8.64 -18.39
N LYS A 152 -1.32 -9.46 -18.56
CA LYS A 152 -0.89 -9.93 -19.89
C LYS A 152 -1.94 -10.81 -20.56
N ALA A 153 -2.68 -11.62 -19.80
CA ALA A 153 -3.77 -12.43 -20.33
C ALA A 153 -4.97 -11.56 -20.76
N LEU A 154 -5.27 -10.49 -20.01
CA LEU A 154 -6.28 -9.48 -20.39
C LEU A 154 -5.84 -8.71 -21.64
N GLU A 155 -4.58 -8.31 -21.73
CA GLU A 155 -4.01 -7.66 -22.90
C GLU A 155 -4.02 -8.60 -24.12
N ALA A 156 -3.61 -9.86 -23.96
CA ALA A 156 -3.67 -10.87 -25.00
C ALA A 156 -5.11 -11.22 -25.39
N GLY A 157 -6.08 -11.13 -24.48
CA GLY A 157 -7.51 -11.26 -24.77
C GLY A 157 -8.07 -10.03 -25.49
N ALA A 158 -7.63 -8.82 -25.12
CA ALA A 158 -7.92 -7.59 -25.82
C ALA A 158 -7.30 -7.56 -27.23
N GLN A 159 -6.16 -8.25 -27.43
CA GLN A 159 -5.53 -8.48 -28.73
C GLN A 159 -6.07 -9.74 -29.46
N GLY A 160 -6.69 -10.68 -28.72
CA GLY A 160 -7.11 -12.02 -29.17
C GLY A 160 -8.60 -12.17 -29.45
N GLN A 161 -9.39 -11.15 -29.16
CA GLN A 161 -10.58 -10.81 -29.92
C GLN A 161 -10.36 -9.40 -30.44
N GLY A 162 -9.45 -9.29 -31.41
CA GLY A 162 -9.64 -8.26 -32.41
C GLY A 162 -11.08 -8.37 -32.87
N VAL A 163 -11.87 -7.32 -32.65
CA VAL A 163 -13.02 -7.05 -33.51
C VAL A 163 -12.48 -7.36 -34.91
N PRO A 164 -13.03 -8.36 -35.62
CA PRO A 164 -12.46 -8.77 -36.89
C PRO A 164 -12.27 -7.52 -37.73
N PRO A 165 -11.14 -7.34 -38.44
CA PRO A 165 -11.06 -6.27 -39.41
C PRO A 165 -12.26 -6.52 -40.31
N VAL A 166 -13.17 -5.55 -40.37
CA VAL A 166 -14.39 -5.66 -41.14
C VAL A 166 -13.95 -5.76 -42.61
N ALA A 167 -13.66 -6.98 -43.04
CA ALA A 167 -13.48 -7.34 -44.43
C ALA A 167 -14.87 -7.21 -45.02
N SER A 168 -15.08 -6.12 -45.76
CA SER A 168 -16.37 -5.66 -46.29
C SER A 168 -17.40 -5.39 -45.19
N HIS A 169 -17.63 -4.11 -44.88
CA HIS A 169 -18.86 -3.72 -44.19
C HIS A 169 -20.01 -4.21 -45.08
N PRO A 170 -20.95 -5.06 -44.60
CA PRO A 170 -22.31 -4.93 -45.08
C PRO A 170 -22.67 -3.48 -44.74
N SER A 171 -23.19 -2.72 -45.70
CA SER A 171 -23.62 -1.34 -45.51
C SER A 171 -24.83 -1.28 -44.57
N TRP A 172 -24.63 -1.60 -43.29
CA TRP A 172 -25.45 -1.06 -42.23
C TRP A 172 -24.76 0.25 -41.85
N GLU A 173 -25.32 1.35 -42.36
CA GLU A 173 -24.97 2.68 -41.89
C GLU A 173 -25.07 2.68 -40.36
N ALA A 174 -23.92 2.69 -39.69
CA ALA A 174 -23.87 2.95 -38.26
C ALA A 174 -24.35 4.39 -38.08
N LYS A 175 -25.65 4.57 -37.84
CA LYS A 175 -26.18 5.85 -37.40
C LYS A 175 -25.38 6.25 -36.15
N PRO A 176 -24.73 7.43 -36.13
CA PRO A 176 -24.04 7.88 -34.94
C PRO A 176 -25.04 7.88 -33.80
N ILE A 177 -24.71 7.15 -32.73
CA ILE A 177 -25.50 7.17 -31.50
C ILE A 177 -25.37 8.59 -30.96
N TYR A 178 -26.47 9.36 -31.03
CA TYR A 178 -26.52 10.67 -30.40
C TYR A 178 -26.47 10.48 -28.89
N VAL A 179 -25.31 10.78 -28.31
CA VAL A 179 -25.13 10.90 -26.87
C VAL A 179 -25.35 12.38 -26.55
N PRO A 180 -26.44 12.77 -25.86
CA PRO A 180 -26.68 14.16 -25.51
C PRO A 180 -25.49 14.73 -24.74
N GLY A 181 -24.90 15.81 -25.25
CA GLY A 181 -23.71 16.45 -24.65
C GLY A 181 -22.37 15.90 -25.10
N ALA A 182 -22.29 14.95 -26.04
CA ALA A 182 -21.01 14.53 -26.63
C ALA A 182 -20.34 15.62 -27.48
N GLU A 183 -21.09 16.63 -27.90
CA GLU A 183 -20.58 17.85 -28.55
C GLU A 183 -20.08 18.90 -27.54
N ALA A 184 -20.32 18.68 -26.24
CA ALA A 184 -19.83 19.60 -25.21
C ALA A 184 -18.30 19.46 -25.09
N GLU A 185 -17.62 20.59 -25.12
CA GLU A 185 -16.18 20.69 -24.88
C GLU A 185 -15.82 19.99 -23.56
N ASN A 186 -14.97 18.97 -23.63
CA ASN A 186 -14.56 18.22 -22.45
C ASN A 186 -13.36 18.92 -21.78
N PRO A 187 -13.55 19.62 -20.64
CA PRO A 187 -12.47 20.38 -20.01
C PRO A 187 -11.33 19.47 -19.51
N ALA A 188 -11.62 18.22 -19.17
CA ALA A 188 -10.60 17.25 -18.76
C ALA A 188 -9.73 16.81 -19.95
N LEU A 189 -10.31 16.72 -21.15
CA LEU A 189 -9.58 16.37 -22.37
C LEU A 189 -8.63 17.51 -22.78
N GLU A 190 -9.07 18.76 -22.69
CA GLU A 190 -8.23 19.93 -22.98
C GLU A 190 -7.11 20.12 -21.95
N ALA A 191 -7.39 19.91 -20.66
CA ALA A 191 -6.37 19.91 -19.62
C ALA A 191 -5.28 18.84 -19.86
N TRP A 192 -5.68 17.64 -20.31
CA TRP A 192 -4.76 16.56 -20.63
C TRP A 192 -3.91 16.83 -21.89
N LYS A 193 -4.48 17.51 -22.90
CA LYS A 193 -3.72 17.95 -24.08
C LYS A 193 -2.72 19.06 -23.72
N GLY A 194 -3.12 20.01 -22.86
CA GLY A 194 -2.27 21.10 -22.39
C GLY A 194 -1.07 20.61 -21.58
N GLY A 195 -1.26 19.62 -20.70
CA GLY A 195 -0.20 19.07 -19.85
C GLY A 195 0.83 18.17 -20.56
N ARG A 196 0.77 18.03 -21.89
CA ARG A 196 1.79 17.30 -22.67
C ARG A 196 2.79 18.21 -23.38
N ASN A 197 2.58 19.53 -23.30
CA ASN A 197 3.43 20.57 -23.91
C ASN A 197 4.24 21.37 -22.87
N GLU A 198 4.28 20.94 -21.61
CA GLU A 198 5.24 21.36 -20.58
C GLU A 198 6.21 20.21 -20.27
#